data_AF-A0A6C0J8W9-F1
#
_entry.id   AF-A0A6C0J8W9-F1
#
_cell.length_a   1.000
_cell.length_b   1.000
_cell.length_c   1.000
_cell.angle_alpha   90.00
_cell.angle_beta   90.00
_cell.angle_gamma   90.00
#
_symmetry.space_group_name_H-M   'P 1'
#
loop_
_entity.id
_entity.type
_entity.pdbx_description
1 polymer ?
#
loop_
_entity_poly.entity_id
_entity_poly.type
_entity_poly.pdbx_seq_one_letter_code
_entity_poly.pdbx_strand_id
1 'polypeptide(L)'
;MDNYKLIILTFVVTGLWDVVLRFMSLHFEKMPKIIKDTTPFIKDLNPYFKQHTLLAAALIAGFVGATTQPFILYLTPFPKNIMNIGYIFKFMTSSFIISALYGFIMKWSNLFPHLQKHYYDKLGVIRSMYHDGISGLIVQITILFLYYLYKYGRM
;
A
#
# COMPACT_ATOMS: atom_id res chain seq x y z
N MET A 1 19.35 -3.87 -6.88
CA MET A 1 18.23 -4.29 -7.74
C MET A 1 17.94 -3.16 -8.71
N ASP A 2 17.67 -3.49 -9.97
CA ASP A 2 17.34 -2.48 -10.98
C ASP A 2 15.97 -1.87 -10.70
N ASN A 3 15.75 -0.60 -11.07
CA ASN A 3 14.50 0.10 -10.77
C ASN A 3 13.27 -0.60 -11.36
N TYR A 4 13.36 -1.17 -12.57
CA TYR A 4 12.22 -1.89 -13.16
C TYR A 4 11.84 -3.15 -12.36
N LYS A 5 12.82 -3.87 -11.79
CA LYS A 5 12.57 -5.03 -10.92
C LYS A 5 11.88 -4.61 -9.63
N LEU A 6 12.28 -3.46 -9.06
CA LEU A 6 11.62 -2.87 -7.90
C LEU A 6 10.17 -2.51 -8.22
N ILE A 7 9.90 -1.88 -9.37
CA ILE A 7 8.53 -1.52 -9.78
C ILE A 7 7.65 -2.76 -9.97
N ILE A 8 8.16 -3.80 -10.64
CA ILE A 8 7.45 -5.08 -10.81
C ILE A 8 7.20 -5.74 -9.45
N LEU A 9 8.19 -5.72 -8.55
CA LEU A 9 8.01 -6.28 -7.22
C LEU A 9 6.97 -5.49 -6.41
N THR A 10 6.98 -4.15 -6.50
CA THR A 10 5.95 -3.30 -5.89
C THR A 10 4.57 -3.65 -6.43
N PHE A 11 4.42 -3.84 -7.74
CA PHE A 11 3.15 -4.27 -8.34
C PHE A 11 2.60 -5.54 -7.67
N VAL A 12 3.46 -6.57 -7.58
CA VAL A 12 3.07 -7.87 -7.01
C VAL A 12 2.76 -7.75 -5.52
N VAL A 13 3.63 -7.10 -4.75
CA VAL A 13 3.48 -6.96 -3.29
C VAL A 13 2.23 -6.15 -2.95
N THR A 14 1.97 -5.04 -3.65
CA THR A 14 0.77 -4.23 -3.41
C THR A 14 -0.50 -5.00 -3.75
N GLY A 15 -0.52 -5.73 -4.88
CA GLY A 15 -1.66 -6.58 -5.24
C GLY A 15 -1.93 -7.68 -4.20
N LEU A 16 -0.89 -8.31 -3.66
CA LEU A 16 -1.03 -9.32 -2.60
C LEU A 16 -1.58 -8.72 -1.30
N TRP A 17 -1.12 -7.52 -0.91
CA TRP A 17 -1.67 -6.83 0.25
C TRP A 17 -3.14 -6.45 0.05
N ASP A 18 -3.56 -6.09 -1.16
CA ASP A 18 -4.97 -5.84 -1.47
C ASP A 18 -5.82 -7.13 -1.36
N VAL A 19 -5.28 -8.28 -1.77
CA VAL A 19 -5.93 -9.59 -1.54
C VAL A 19 -6.12 -9.85 -0.04
N VAL A 20 -5.09 -9.61 0.78
CA VAL A 20 -5.19 -9.74 2.24
C VAL A 20 -6.26 -8.78 2.78
N LEU A 21 -6.21 -7.51 2.38
CA LEU A 21 -7.18 -6.49 2.79
C LEU A 21 -8.62 -6.86 2.43
N ARG A 22 -8.82 -7.45 1.24
CA ARG A 22 -10.11 -7.98 0.79
C ARG A 22 -10.62 -9.07 1.72
N PHE A 23 -9.79 -10.06 2.03
CA PHE A 23 -10.18 -11.12 2.96
C PHE A 23 -10.52 -10.56 4.34
N MET A 24 -9.74 -9.58 4.82
CA MET A 24 -9.99 -8.91 6.09
C MET A 24 -11.32 -8.15 6.09
N SER A 25 -11.61 -7.44 5.00
CA SER A 25 -12.84 -6.66 4.84
C SER A 25 -14.11 -7.52 4.74
N LEU A 26 -14.04 -8.62 3.99
CA LEU A 26 -15.18 -9.52 3.80
C LEU A 26 -15.48 -10.35 5.07
N HIS A 27 -14.48 -10.61 5.90
CA HIS A 27 -14.60 -11.38 7.14
C HIS A 27 -14.42 -10.54 8.41
N PHE A 28 -14.63 -9.23 8.31
CA PHE A 28 -14.31 -8.27 9.38
C PHE A 28 -14.92 -8.64 10.74
N GLU A 29 -16.15 -9.17 10.76
CA GLU A 29 -16.82 -9.54 12.01
C GLU A 29 -16.09 -10.65 12.80
N LYS A 30 -15.40 -11.54 12.09
CA LYS A 30 -14.62 -12.65 12.67
C LYS A 30 -13.22 -12.21 13.14
N MET A 31 -12.84 -10.96 12.91
CA MET A 31 -11.51 -10.46 13.32
C MET A 31 -11.43 -10.24 14.83
N PRO A 32 -10.22 -10.36 15.41
CA PRO A 32 -9.94 -9.99 16.80
C PRO A 32 -10.41 -8.55 17.10
N LYS A 33 -10.92 -8.31 18.32
CA LYS A 33 -11.39 -6.97 18.75
C LYS A 33 -10.33 -5.88 18.52
N ILE A 34 -9.07 -6.18 18.80
CA ILE A 34 -7.94 -5.27 18.58
C ILE A 34 -7.92 -4.73 17.13
N ILE A 35 -8.10 -5.58 16.13
CA ILE A 35 -8.10 -5.16 14.71
C ILE A 35 -9.35 -4.33 14.40
N LYS A 36 -10.51 -4.73 14.94
CA LYS A 36 -11.77 -4.02 14.71
C LYS A 36 -11.74 -2.60 15.28
N ASP A 37 -11.11 -2.42 16.44
CA ASP A 37 -11.02 -1.13 17.12
C ASP A 37 -9.93 -0.23 16.52
N THR A 38 -8.81 -0.80 16.09
CA THR A 38 -7.68 -0.05 15.50
C THR A 38 -7.88 0.28 14.02
N THR A 39 -8.57 -0.58 13.27
CA THR A 39 -8.75 -0.44 11.82
C THR A 39 -10.21 -0.60 11.39
N PRO A 40 -11.15 0.18 11.97
CA PRO A 40 -12.58 0.05 11.66
C PRO A 40 -12.89 0.33 10.18
N PHE A 41 -12.06 1.14 9.51
CA PHE A 41 -12.19 1.47 8.09
C PHE A 41 -12.15 0.25 7.16
N ILE A 42 -11.55 -0.86 7.59
CA ILE A 42 -11.50 -2.09 6.79
C ILE A 42 -12.92 -2.62 6.52
N LYS A 43 -13.85 -2.42 7.46
CA LYS A 43 -15.27 -2.76 7.27
C LYS A 43 -15.90 -1.95 6.14
N ASP A 44 -15.50 -0.69 6.00
CA ASP A 44 -16.06 0.23 5.02
C ASP A 44 -15.67 -0.12 3.58
N LEU A 45 -14.58 -0.86 3.39
CA LEU A 45 -14.15 -1.38 2.09
C LEU A 45 -14.98 -2.57 1.58
N ASN A 46 -15.86 -3.13 2.40
CA ASN A 46 -16.61 -4.34 2.05
C ASN A 46 -17.45 -4.19 0.76
N PRO A 47 -18.20 -3.08 0.56
CA PRO A 47 -18.94 -2.86 -0.69
C PRO A 47 -18.02 -2.76 -1.92
N TYR A 48 -16.86 -2.09 -1.79
CA TYR A 48 -15.87 -1.99 -2.86
C TYR A 48 -15.37 -3.37 -3.31
N PHE A 49 -15.05 -4.24 -2.35
CA PHE A 49 -14.55 -5.60 -2.62
C PHE A 49 -15.61 -6.59 -3.08
N LYS A 50 -16.89 -6.33 -2.81
CA LYS A 50 -18.02 -7.12 -3.33
C LYS A 50 -18.30 -6.82 -4.80
N GLN A 51 -17.98 -5.60 -5.25
CA GLN A 51 -18.23 -5.18 -6.63
C GLN A 51 -17.12 -5.59 -7.60
N HIS A 52 -15.89 -5.76 -7.10
CA HIS A 52 -14.75 -6.20 -7.90
C HIS A 52 -14.44 -7.67 -7.67
N THR A 53 -13.97 -8.35 -8.72
CA THR A 53 -13.36 -9.68 -8.56
C THR A 53 -12.06 -9.57 -7.77
N LEU A 54 -11.60 -10.70 -7.20
CA LEU A 54 -10.32 -10.74 -6.47
C LEU A 54 -9.18 -10.20 -7.33
N LEU A 55 -9.11 -10.67 -8.57
CA LEU A 55 -8.06 -10.32 -9.51
C LEU A 55 -8.16 -8.85 -9.93
N ALA A 56 -9.36 -8.34 -10.21
CA ALA A 56 -9.54 -6.96 -10.64
C ALA A 56 -9.07 -5.97 -9.56
N ALA A 57 -9.48 -6.16 -8.30
CA ALA A 57 -9.06 -5.30 -7.20
C ALA A 57 -7.53 -5.34 -7.00
N ALA A 58 -6.95 -6.55 -7.00
CA ALA A 58 -5.51 -6.73 -6.84
C ALA A 58 -4.69 -6.11 -7.98
N LEU A 59 -5.17 -6.20 -9.23
CA LEU A 59 -4.51 -5.58 -10.38
C LEU A 59 -4.57 -4.04 -10.32
N ILE A 60 -5.70 -3.48 -9.89
CA ILE A 60 -5.84 -2.03 -9.70
C ILE A 60 -4.87 -1.55 -8.62
N ALA A 61 -4.85 -2.21 -7.46
CA ALA A 61 -3.96 -1.86 -6.36
C ALA A 61 -2.48 -2.02 -6.78
N GLY A 62 -2.14 -3.12 -7.44
CA GLY A 62 -0.81 -3.36 -8.00
C GLY A 62 -0.39 -2.25 -8.97
N PHE A 63 -1.28 -1.87 -9.89
CA PHE A 63 -1.04 -0.78 -10.84
C PHE A 63 -0.74 0.54 -10.13
N VAL A 64 -1.59 0.93 -9.17
CA VAL A 64 -1.41 2.14 -8.35
C VAL A 64 -0.05 2.12 -7.64
N GLY A 65 0.32 0.98 -7.02
CA GLY A 65 1.61 0.81 -6.37
C GLY A 65 2.79 0.96 -7.33
N ALA A 66 2.70 0.33 -8.50
CA ALA A 66 3.71 0.39 -9.54
C ALA A 66 3.90 1.81 -10.10
N THR A 67 2.81 2.57 -10.25
CA THR A 67 2.87 3.96 -10.70
C THR A 67 3.40 4.92 -9.64
N THR A 68 3.19 4.61 -8.36
CA THR A 68 3.72 5.41 -7.23
C THR A 68 5.23 5.21 -7.05
N GLN A 69 5.74 3.98 -7.28
CA GLN A 69 7.12 3.61 -7.01
C GLN A 69 8.19 4.48 -7.72
N PRO A 70 8.08 4.84 -9.01
CA PRO A 70 9.04 5.73 -9.67
C PRO A 70 9.23 7.08 -8.96
N PHE A 71 8.15 7.68 -8.46
CA PHE A 71 8.22 8.96 -7.75
C PHE A 71 8.96 8.82 -6.41
N ILE A 72 8.73 7.73 -5.69
CA ILE A 72 9.48 7.41 -4.47
C ILE A 72 10.97 7.26 -4.79
N LEU A 73 11.30 6.46 -5.80
CA LEU A 73 12.68 6.17 -6.19
C LEU A 73 13.42 7.38 -6.76
N TYR A 74 12.70 8.30 -7.40
CA TYR A 74 13.25 9.56 -7.89
C TYR A 74 13.71 10.46 -6.73
N LEU A 75 12.91 10.54 -5.65
CA LEU A 75 13.24 11.36 -4.48
C LEU A 75 14.27 10.70 -3.58
N THR A 76 14.10 9.42 -3.29
CA THR A 76 15.02 8.64 -2.46
C THR A 76 15.23 7.26 -3.07
N PRO A 77 16.42 6.98 -3.64
CA PRO A 77 16.75 5.67 -4.18
C PRO A 77 16.57 4.55 -3.16
N PHE A 78 16.31 3.34 -3.67
CA PHE A 78 16.08 2.19 -2.80
C PHE A 78 17.32 1.85 -1.95
N PRO A 79 17.17 1.67 -0.63
CA PRO A 79 18.30 1.44 0.27
C PRO A 79 18.93 0.07 0.02
N LYS A 80 20.25 0.04 -0.23
CA LYS A 80 21.01 -1.19 -0.47
C LYS A 80 21.68 -1.77 0.78
N ASN A 81 21.79 -0.94 1.83
CA ASN A 81 22.41 -1.27 3.11
C ASN A 81 21.42 -1.01 4.25
N ILE A 82 20.95 -2.09 4.88
CA ILE A 82 19.98 -2.02 5.98
C ILE A 82 20.59 -1.55 7.32
N MET A 83 21.92 -1.51 7.43
CA MET A 83 22.59 -0.99 8.63
C MET A 83 22.59 0.54 8.66
N ASN A 84 22.30 1.20 7.53
CA ASN A 84 22.12 2.64 7.49
C ASN A 84 20.68 3.01 7.86
N ILE A 85 20.40 2.95 9.17
CA ILE A 85 19.07 3.21 9.74
C ILE A 85 18.57 4.61 9.39
N GLY A 86 19.46 5.62 9.41
CA GLY A 86 19.09 7.00 9.05
C GLY A 86 18.61 7.12 7.60
N TYR A 87 19.28 6.43 6.66
CA TYR A 87 18.85 6.42 5.26
C TYR A 87 17.57 5.62 5.04
N ILE A 88 17.38 4.49 5.74
CA ILE A 88 16.10 3.76 5.72
C ILE A 88 14.97 4.67 6.22
N PHE A 89 15.18 5.36 7.34
CA PHE A 89 14.18 6.26 7.88
C PHE A 89 13.80 7.34 6.86
N LYS A 90 14.79 7.96 6.21
CA LYS A 90 14.55 8.92 5.12
C LYS A 90 13.73 8.32 3.96
N PHE A 91 14.10 7.12 3.50
CA PHE A 91 13.37 6.41 2.45
C PHE A 91 11.91 6.11 2.85
N MET A 92 11.70 5.68 4.09
CA MET A 92 10.38 5.41 4.65
C MET A 92 9.54 6.69 4.74
N THR A 93 10.11 7.79 5.21
CA THR A 93 9.44 9.10 5.25
C THR A 93 9.03 9.56 3.85
N SER A 94 9.94 9.47 2.86
CA SER A 94 9.61 9.80 1.47
C SER A 94 8.51 8.90 0.91
N SER A 95 8.54 7.61 1.23
CA SER A 95 7.52 6.66 0.79
C SER A 95 6.15 6.96 1.38
N PHE A 96 6.09 7.33 2.66
CA PHE A 96 4.86 7.76 3.33
C PHE A 96 4.28 9.02 2.66
N ILE A 97 5.11 10.06 2.48
CA ILE A 97 4.67 11.34 1.89
C ILE A 97 4.13 11.13 0.48
N ILE A 98 4.87 10.41 -0.37
CA ILE A 98 4.47 10.22 -1.76
C ILE A 98 3.23 9.34 -1.88
N SER A 99 3.10 8.30 -1.06
CA SER A 99 1.90 7.46 -1.06
C SER A 99 0.67 8.23 -0.56
N ALA A 100 0.81 9.07 0.46
CA ALA A 100 -0.27 9.94 0.94
C ALA A 100 -0.71 10.96 -0.11
N LEU A 101 0.24 11.57 -0.83
CA LEU A 101 -0.04 12.48 -1.96
C LEU A 101 -0.71 11.74 -3.13
N TYR A 102 -0.28 10.51 -3.42
CA TYR A 102 -0.89 9.70 -4.47
C TYR A 102 -2.35 9.36 -4.16
N GLY A 103 -2.65 9.06 -2.90
CA GLY A 103 -4.01 8.89 -2.39
C GLY A 103 -4.91 10.10 -2.65
N PHE A 104 -4.37 11.31 -2.44
CA PHE A 104 -5.05 12.55 -2.77
C PHE A 104 -5.34 12.69 -4.27
N ILE A 105 -4.35 12.40 -5.13
CA ILE A 105 -4.52 12.42 -6.59
C ILE A 105 -5.60 11.42 -7.02
N MET A 106 -5.60 10.20 -6.47
CA MET A 106 -6.62 9.20 -6.77
C MET A 106 -8.02 9.67 -6.39
N LYS A 107 -8.18 10.27 -5.21
CA LYS A 107 -9.45 10.86 -4.79
C LYS A 107 -9.92 11.97 -5.75
N TRP A 108 -9.02 12.84 -6.19
CA TRP A 108 -9.38 13.97 -7.04
C TRP A 108 -9.62 13.57 -8.50
N SER A 109 -8.99 12.50 -8.97
CA SER A 109 -9.10 12.01 -10.35
C SER A 109 -10.48 11.45 -10.73
N ASN A 110 -11.35 11.13 -9.74
CA ASN A 110 -12.60 10.40 -9.93
C ASN A 110 -12.45 9.04 -10.67
N LEU A 111 -11.22 8.51 -10.79
CA LEU A 111 -10.94 7.26 -11.50
C LEU A 111 -11.52 6.04 -10.77
N PHE A 112 -11.67 6.13 -9.45
CA PHE A 112 -12.16 5.04 -8.58
C PHE A 112 -13.41 5.46 -7.78
N PRO A 113 -14.56 5.66 -8.43
CA PRO A 113 -15.75 6.26 -7.79
C PRO A 113 -16.31 5.41 -6.64
N HIS A 114 -16.18 4.08 -6.70
CA HIS A 114 -16.63 3.18 -5.65
C HIS A 114 -15.69 3.18 -4.44
N LEU A 115 -14.38 3.27 -4.69
CA LEU A 115 -13.39 3.44 -3.62
C LEU A 115 -13.61 4.81 -2.94
N GLN A 116 -13.91 5.85 -3.71
CA GLN A 116 -14.23 7.17 -3.19
C GLN A 116 -15.43 7.14 -2.24
N LYS A 117 -16.57 6.64 -2.72
CA LYS A 117 -17.82 6.58 -1.97
C LYS A 117 -17.70 5.77 -0.67
N HIS A 118 -16.98 4.65 -0.72
CA HIS A 118 -16.96 3.70 0.39
C HIS A 118 -15.78 3.89 1.35
N TYR A 119 -14.67 4.46 0.90
CA TYR A 119 -13.46 4.67 1.73
C TYR A 119 -13.16 6.16 1.93
N TYR A 120 -12.92 6.91 0.86
CA TYR A 120 -12.45 8.31 0.97
C TYR A 120 -13.47 9.28 1.54
N ASP A 121 -14.76 9.07 1.28
CA ASP A 121 -15.83 9.96 1.74
C ASP A 121 -16.19 9.69 3.20
N LYS A 122 -16.12 8.43 3.63
CA LYS A 122 -16.37 8.04 5.03
C LYS A 122 -15.23 8.43 5.97
N LEU A 123 -13.99 8.27 5.53
CA LEU A 123 -12.80 8.61 6.33
C LEU A 123 -12.52 10.12 6.37
N GLY A 124 -12.90 10.84 5.31
CA GLY A 124 -12.44 12.21 5.09
C GLY A 124 -11.02 12.26 4.51
N VAL A 125 -10.65 13.42 3.95
CA VAL A 125 -9.40 13.61 3.19
C VAL A 125 -8.16 13.32 4.04
N ILE A 126 -8.08 13.88 5.25
CA ILE A 126 -6.87 13.79 6.07
C ILE A 126 -6.62 12.34 6.52
N ARG A 127 -7.65 11.63 6.99
CA ARG A 127 -7.50 10.25 7.48
C ARG A 127 -7.22 9.27 6.35
N SER A 128 -7.88 9.42 5.20
CA SER A 128 -7.61 8.55 4.04
C SER A 128 -6.19 8.71 3.51
N MET A 129 -5.68 9.95 3.40
CA MET A 129 -4.26 10.18 3.03
C MET A 129 -3.29 9.54 4.04
N TYR A 130 -3.61 9.60 5.33
CA TYR A 130 -2.80 8.96 6.37
C TYR A 130 -2.75 7.43 6.21
N HIS A 131 -3.89 6.79 5.94
CA HIS A 131 -3.97 5.35 5.69
C HIS A 131 -3.28 4.94 4.37
N ASP A 132 -3.34 5.77 3.34
CA ASP A 132 -2.64 5.54 2.07
C ASP A 132 -1.12 5.65 2.27
N GLY A 133 -0.67 6.62 3.08
CA GLY A 133 0.70 6.74 3.54
C GLY A 133 1.19 5.50 4.30
N ILE A 134 0.39 4.98 5.25
CA ILE A 134 0.70 3.73 5.97
C ILE A 134 0.79 2.54 5.03
N SER A 135 -0.14 2.42 4.07
CA SER A 135 -0.14 1.35 3.09
C SER A 135 1.16 1.35 2.27
N GLY A 136 1.64 2.54 1.88
CA GLY A 136 2.95 2.72 1.27
C GLY A 136 4.09 2.19 2.12
N LEU A 137 4.09 2.49 3.43
CA LEU A 137 5.10 1.98 4.36
C LEU A 137 5.08 0.45 4.46
N ILE A 138 3.90 -0.16 4.60
CA ILE A 138 3.74 -1.62 4.68
C ILE A 138 4.34 -2.30 3.45
N VAL A 139 4.04 -1.77 2.26
CA VAL A 139 4.60 -2.27 0.99
C VAL A 139 6.12 -2.14 0.98
N GLN A 140 6.67 -0.97 1.32
CA GLN A 140 8.13 -0.77 1.32
C GLN A 140 8.84 -1.65 2.34
N ILE A 141 8.30 -1.83 3.55
CA ILE A 141 8.85 -2.74 4.56
C ILE A 141 8.89 -4.16 4.02
N THR A 142 7.80 -4.61 3.38
CA THR A 142 7.72 -5.94 2.79
C THR A 142 8.79 -6.11 1.70
N ILE A 143 8.95 -5.13 0.81
CA ILE A 143 9.97 -5.15 -0.25
C ILE A 143 11.39 -5.16 0.33
N LEU A 144 11.65 -4.35 1.36
CA LEU A 144 12.94 -4.32 2.07
C LEU A 144 13.27 -5.66 2.71
N PHE A 145 12.29 -6.27 3.36
CA PHE A 145 12.42 -7.59 3.96
C PHE A 145 12.71 -8.67 2.91
N LEU A 146 11.94 -8.69 1.81
CA LEU A 146 12.18 -9.63 0.70
C LEU A 146 13.55 -9.44 0.05
N TYR A 147 13.98 -8.19 -0.15
CA TYR A 147 15.31 -7.88 -0.67
C TYR A 147 16.42 -8.37 0.26
N TYR A 148 16.24 -8.22 1.57
CA TYR A 148 17.17 -8.71 2.57
C TYR A 148 17.25 -10.24 2.56
N LEU A 149 16.11 -10.93 2.57
CA LEU A 149 16.06 -12.38 2.47
C LEU A 149 16.71 -12.89 1.18
N TYR A 150 16.48 -12.24 0.05
CA TYR A 150 17.12 -12.63 -1.21
C TYR A 150 18.65 -12.44 -1.17
N LYS A 151 19.13 -11.35 -0.57
CA LYS A 151 20.56 -11.01 -0.53
C LYS A 151 21.37 -11.83 0.47
N TYR A 152 20.77 -12.17 1.62
CA TYR A 152 21.49 -12.81 2.75
C TYR A 152 20.92 -14.19 3.15
N GLY A 153 19.72 -14.55 2.69
CA GLY A 153 19.08 -15.83 2.98
C GLY A 153 19.45 -16.96 2.03
N ARG A 154 20.35 -16.72 1.07
CA ARG A 154 21.11 -17.80 0.41
C ARG A 154 22.27 -18.21 1.32
N MET A 155 21.94 -18.94 2.38
CA MET A 155 22.88 -19.85 3.05
C MET A 155 22.48 -21.27 2.67
#